data_AF-A0A0F2NFW7-F1
#
_entry.id   AF-A0A0F2NFW7-F1
#
_cell.length_a   1.000
_cell.length_b   1.000
_cell.length_c   1.000
_cell.angle_alpha   90.00
_cell.angle_beta   90.00
_cell.angle_gamma   90.00
#
_symmetry.space_group_name_H-M   'P 1'
#
loop_
_entity.id
_entity.type
_entity.pdbx_description
1 polymer ?
#
loop_
_entity_poly.entity_id
_entity_poly.type
_entity_poly.pdbx_seq_one_letter_code
_entity_poly.pdbx_strand_id
1 'polypeptide(L)' 'MTIYMYFYGGTQALLAASKSGNKYYVYYRYSDLTNIIDMLRNEKPIFLHYVPEGANNTRISTTSEPVGEGEAP' A
#
# COMPACT_ATOMS: atom_id res chain seq x y z
N MET A 1 -0.90 -6.43 -11.19
CA MET A 1 -1.69 -5.38 -10.51
C MET A 1 -0.78 -4.71 -9.50
N THR A 2 -0.79 -3.38 -9.36
CA THR A 2 0.09 -2.67 -8.42
C THR A 2 -0.73 -1.68 -7.60
N ILE A 3 -0.63 -1.77 -6.27
CA ILE A 3 -1.28 -0.82 -5.36
C ILE A 3 -0.24 0.18 -4.87
N TYR A 4 -0.58 1.46 -4.93
CA TYR A 4 0.20 2.58 -4.42
C TYR A 4 -0.52 3.13 -3.19
N MET A 5 0.08 2.92 -2.02
CA MET A 5 -0.42 3.45 -0.74
C MET A 5 0.33 4.73 -0.38
N TYR A 6 -0.41 5.81 -0.19
CA TYR A 6 0.12 7.11 0.23
C TYR A 6 -0.35 7.47 1.63
N PHE A 7 0.57 7.92 2.48
CA PHE A 7 0.30 8.28 3.86
C PHE A 7 0.41 9.79 4.05
N TYR A 8 -0.65 10.38 4.60
CA TYR A 8 -0.73 11.82 4.85
C TYR A 8 -0.81 12.10 6.34
N GLY A 9 -0.13 13.16 6.77
CA GLY A 9 -0.32 13.77 8.08
C GLY A 9 -1.50 14.73 8.11
N GLY A 10 -1.80 15.26 9.30
CA GLY A 10 -2.80 16.30 9.50
C GLY A 10 -4.25 15.81 9.40
N THR A 11 -5.17 16.76 9.21
CA THR A 11 -6.63 16.55 9.32
C THR A 11 -7.39 16.84 8.02
N GLN A 12 -6.71 17.31 6.97
CA GLN A 12 -7.33 17.61 5.67
C GLN A 12 -7.92 16.37 5.02
N ALA A 13 -9.11 16.46 4.42
CA ALA A 13 -9.77 15.32 3.79
C ALA A 13 -8.84 14.59 2.80
N LEU A 14 -8.86 13.25 2.86
CA LEU A 14 -8.09 12.42 1.94
C LEU A 14 -8.75 12.41 0.55
N LEU A 15 -7.94 12.21 -0.47
CA LEU A 15 -8.43 12.00 -1.83
C LEU A 15 -9.16 10.66 -1.91
N ALA A 16 -10.17 10.58 -2.78
CA ALA A 16 -10.82 9.31 -3.09
C ALA A 16 -9.82 8.35 -3.75
N ALA A 17 -9.99 7.05 -3.48
CA ALA A 17 -9.23 6.02 -4.18
C ALA A 17 -9.46 6.12 -5.70
N SER A 18 -8.42 5.88 -6.48
CA SER A 18 -8.50 5.96 -7.94
C SER A 18 -7.72 4.85 -8.62
N LYS A 19 -8.07 4.57 -9.88
CA LYS A 19 -7.41 3.57 -10.73
C LYS A 19 -6.92 4.24 -12.00
N SER A 20 -5.67 3.97 -12.37
CA SER A 20 -5.10 4.37 -13.66
C SER A 20 -4.36 3.18 -14.28
N GLY A 21 -4.90 2.63 -15.37
CA GLY A 21 -4.41 1.38 -15.96
C GLY A 21 -4.46 0.22 -14.96
N ASN A 22 -3.32 -0.44 -14.74
CA ASN A 22 -3.19 -1.56 -13.80
C ASN A 22 -2.74 -1.12 -12.39
N LYS A 23 -2.79 0.19 -12.11
CA LYS A 23 -2.35 0.80 -10.85
C LYS A 23 -3.56 1.31 -10.07
N TYR A 24 -3.61 0.96 -8.78
CA TYR A 24 -4.58 1.49 -7.83
C TYR A 24 -3.87 2.46 -6.90
N TYR A 25 -4.52 3.59 -6.62
CA TYR A 25 -4.00 4.67 -5.78
C TYR A 25 -4.95 4.80 -4.59
N VAL A 26 -4.42 4.60 -3.39
CA VAL A 26 -5.16 4.68 -2.13
C VAL A 26 -4.44 5.60 -1.15
N TYR A 27 -5.23 6.33 -0.36
CA TYR A 27 -4.77 7.43 0.47
C TYR A 27 -5.20 7.14 1.91
N TYR A 28 -4.26 7.16 2.85
CA TYR A 28 -4.46 6.83 4.26
C TYR A 28 -3.81 7.87 5.18
N ARG A 29 -4.17 7.84 6.47
CA ARG A 29 -3.44 8.56 7.51
C ARG A 29 -2.28 7.74 8.03
N TYR A 30 -1.28 8.42 8.63
CA TYR A 30 -0.25 7.72 9.39
C TYR A 30 -0.81 6.89 10.54
N SER A 31 -1.94 7.30 11.15
CA SER A 31 -2.63 6.51 12.18
C SER A 31 -3.15 5.17 11.67
N ASP A 32 -3.36 5.03 10.36
CA ASP A 32 -3.87 3.79 9.76
C ASP A 32 -2.75 2.80 9.45
N LEU A 33 -1.47 3.21 9.57
CA LEU A 33 -0.33 2.39 9.20
C LEU A 33 -0.32 1.04 9.92
N THR A 34 -0.55 1.02 11.23
CA THR A 34 -0.58 -0.22 12.02
C THR A 34 -1.66 -1.18 11.51
N ASN A 35 -2.86 -0.67 11.20
CA ASN A 35 -3.96 -1.48 10.67
C ASN A 35 -3.61 -2.04 9.28
N ILE A 36 -2.96 -1.24 8.43
CA ILE A 36 -2.54 -1.68 7.10
C ILE A 36 -1.46 -2.75 7.18
N ILE A 37 -0.47 -2.59 8.05
CA ILE A 37 0.55 -3.62 8.27
C ILE A 37 -0.08 -4.92 8.78
N ASP A 38 -1.06 -4.84 9.68
CA ASP A 38 -1.78 -6.04 10.14
C ASP A 38 -2.60 -6.70 9.02
N MET A 39 -3.31 -5.93 8.18
CA MET A 39 -4.01 -6.49 7.00
C MET A 39 -3.04 -7.19 6.04
N LEU A 40 -1.86 -6.60 5.83
CA LEU A 40 -0.85 -7.15 4.92
C LEU A 40 -0.02 -8.26 5.55
N ARG A 41 -0.15 -8.56 6.84
CA ARG A 41 0.79 -9.45 7.56
C ARG A 41 0.97 -10.84 6.95
N ASN A 42 -0.03 -11.32 6.20
CA ASN A 42 -0.02 -12.62 5.53
C ASN A 42 0.30 -12.53 4.04
N GLU A 43 0.33 -11.33 3.45
CA GLU A 43 0.61 -11.11 2.03
C GLU A 43 2.11 -11.26 1.76
N LYS A 44 2.48 -11.97 0.70
CA LYS A 44 3.88 -12.06 0.26
C LYS A 44 4.02 -11.99 -1.27
N PRO A 45 4.91 -11.16 -1.84
CA PRO A 45 5.87 -10.27 -1.17
C PRO A 45 5.32 -8.84 -0.93
N ILE A 46 5.76 -8.23 0.17
CA ILE A 46 5.53 -6.81 0.48
C ILE A 46 6.84 -6.03 0.29
N PHE A 47 6.76 -4.90 -0.41
CA PHE A 47 7.89 -4.00 -0.63
C PHE A 47 7.63 -2.63 -0.02
N LEU A 48 8.55 -2.17 0.83
CA LEU A 48 8.62 -0.77 1.27
C LEU A 48 9.54 0.00 0.33
N HIS A 49 8.99 0.99 -0.37
CA HIS A 49 9.75 1.89 -1.22
C HIS A 49 9.96 3.20 -0.45
N TYR A 50 11.16 3.41 0.05
CA TYR A 50 11.56 4.66 0.69
C TYR A 50 12.25 5.57 -0.33
N VAL A 51 11.75 6.80 -0.49
CA VAL A 51 12.33 7.79 -1.40
C VAL A 51 12.85 8.96 -0.57
N PRO A 52 14.17 9.07 -0.37
CA PRO A 52 14.77 10.21 0.31
C PRO A 52 14.78 11.40 -0.65
N GLU A 53 13.86 12.35 -0.43
CA GLU A 53 13.73 13.67 -1.09
C GLU A 53 13.09 13.73 -2.50
N GLY A 54 12.43 14.85 -2.78
CA GLY A 54 11.90 15.23 -4.10
C GLY A 54 10.51 14.67 -4.46
N ALA A 55 10.10 13.55 -3.87
CA ALA A 55 8.75 13.00 -4.02
C ALA A 55 8.21 12.56 -2.66
N ASN A 56 7.02 13.04 -2.28
CA ASN A 56 6.35 12.81 -0.99
C ASN A 56 5.94 11.34 -0.70
N ASN A 57 6.50 10.38 -1.42
CA ASN A 57 5.86 9.09 -1.63
C ASN A 57 6.78 7.95 -1.20
N THR A 58 6.96 7.81 0.12
CA THR A 58 7.26 6.49 0.68
C THR A 58 6.01 5.63 0.54
N ARG A 59 6.09 4.50 -0.17
CA ARG A 59 4.92 3.65 -0.46
C ARG A 59 5.15 2.20 -0.10
N ILE A 60 4.07 1.51 0.21
CA ILE A 60 4.01 0.05 0.32
C ILE A 60 3.39 -0.49 -0.98
N SER A 61 3.97 -1.54 -1.54
CA SER A 61 3.42 -2.25 -2.70
C SER A 61 3.48 -3.75 -2.51
N THR A 62 2.49 -4.46 -3.02
CA THR A 62 2.45 -5.93 -3.07
C THR A 62 2.40 -6.39 -4.53
N THR A 63 2.79 -7.64 -4.78
CA THR A 63 2.68 -8.27 -6.11
C THR A 63 1.95 -9.60 -5.98
N SER A 64 1.54 -10.18 -7.11
CA SER A 64 0.88 -11.48 -7.12
C SER A 64 1.69 -12.52 -6.35
N GLU A 65 1.01 -13.18 -5.41
CA GLU A 65 1.53 -14.35 -4.72
C GLU A 65 1.84 -15.47 -5.73
N PRO A 66 3.00 -16.15 -5.60
CA PRO A 66 3.24 -17.38 -6.32
C PRO A 66 2.16 -18.43 -5.96
N VAL A 67 1.59 -19.08 -6.97
CA VAL A 67 0.69 -20.22 -6.75
C VAL A 67 1.40 -21.30 -5.94
N GLY A 68 0.86 -21.67 -4.77
CA GLY A 68 1.36 -22.79 -3.95
C GLY A 68 1.90 -22.43 -2.56
N GLU A 69 1.78 -21.19 -2.08
CA GLU A 69 2.26 -20.77 -0.74
C GLU A 69 1.27 -20.94 0.43
N GLY A 70 0.18 -21.69 0.24
CA GLY A 70 -0.52 -22.29 1.37
C GLY A 70 -1.86 -21.68 1.79
N GLU A 71 -2.69 -21.19 0.86
CA GLU A 71 -4.13 -21.31 1.08
C GLU A 71 -4.48 -22.81 1.03
N ALA A 72 -4.36 -23.47 2.18
CA ALA A 72 -5.03 -24.74 2.39
C ALA A 72 -6.55 -24.50 2.23
N PRO A 73 -7.28 -25.39 1.53
CA PRO A 73 -8.72 -25.25 1.33
C PRO A 73 -9.51 -25.19 2.65
#